data_AF-A0A7V4LVU0-F1
#
_entry.id   AF-A0A7V4LVU0-F1
#
_cell.length_a   1.000
_cell.length_b   1.000
_cell.length_c   1.000
_cell.angle_alpha   90.00
_cell.angle_beta   90.00
_cell.angle_gamma   90.00
#
_symmetry.space_group_name_H-M   'P 1'
#
loop_
_entity.id
_entity.type
_entity.pdbx_description
1 polymer ?
#
loop_
_entity_poly.entity_id
_entity_poly.type
_entity_poly.pdbx_seq_one_letter_code
_entity_poly.pdbx_strand_id
1 'polypeptide(L)' 'MVLKLNLEECNLLISLLTTAVADTKEEIYKTEKHEYKTELKAEKALMESILSRLIEISMGGERPN' A
#
# COMPACT_ATOMS: atom_id res chain seq x y z
N MET A 1 -19.26 -6.83 -4.42
CA MET A 1 -18.39 -7.32 -5.51
C MET A 1 -17.09 -7.80 -4.88
N VAL A 2 -16.64 -9.02 -5.17
CA VAL A 2 -15.38 -9.56 -4.61
C VAL A 2 -14.36 -9.56 -5.74
N LEU A 3 -13.30 -8.76 -5.60
CA LEU A 3 -12.16 -8.78 -6.51
C LEU A 3 -11.29 -9.99 -6.16
N LYS A 4 -11.05 -10.89 -7.12
CA LYS A 4 -10.09 -11.98 -6.97
C LYS A 4 -8.82 -11.61 -7.71
N LEU A 5 -7.74 -11.44 -6.97
CA LEU A 5 -6.42 -11.17 -7.51
C LEU A 5 -5.63 -12.48 -7.58
N ASN A 6 -4.90 -12.69 -8.67
CA ASN A 6 -3.88 -13.73 -8.77
C ASN A 6 -2.55 -13.25 -8.16
N LEU A 7 -1.56 -14.14 -8.05
CA LEU A 7 -0.29 -13.84 -7.41
C LEU A 7 0.51 -12.73 -8.14
N GLU A 8 0.49 -12.71 -9.47
CA GLU A 8 1.18 -11.70 -10.28
C GLU A 8 0.54 -10.31 -10.09
N GLU A 9 -0.79 -10.26 -10.06
CA GLU A 9 -1.55 -9.04 -9.79
C GLU A 9 -1.28 -8.52 -8.37
N CYS A 10 -1.22 -9.41 -7.37
CA CYS A 10 -0.82 -9.06 -6.01
C CYS A 10 0.59 -8.47 -5.97
N ASN A 11 1.56 -9.12 -6.62
CA ASN A 11 2.96 -8.66 -6.66
C ASN A 11 3.10 -7.30 -7.36
N LEU A 12 2.39 -7.09 -8.46
CA LEU A 12 2.35 -5.81 -9.14
C LEU A 12 1.80 -4.71 -8.21
N LEU A 13 0.67 -4.97 -7.55
CA LEU A 13 0.06 -4.01 -6.63
C LEU A 13 0.95 -3.72 -5.41
N ILE A 14 1.64 -4.73 -4.87
CA ILE A 14 2.64 -4.56 -3.81
C ILE A 14 3.75 -3.60 -4.26
N SER A 15 4.30 -3.81 -5.47
CA SER A 15 5.35 -2.96 -6.02
C SER A 15 4.88 -1.51 -6.19
N LEU A 16 3.71 -1.31 -6.80
CA LEU A 16 3.14 0.02 -7.03
C LEU A 16 2.82 0.75 -5.72
N LEU A 17 2.19 0.07 -4.75
CA LEU A 17 1.85 0.65 -3.45
C LEU A 17 3.09 0.97 -2.63
N THR A 18 4.15 0.16 -2.72
CA THR A 18 5.42 0.44 -2.04
C THR A 18 6.03 1.76 -2.51
N THR A 19 6.04 1.99 -3.82
CA THR A 19 6.49 3.27 -4.40
C THR A 19 5.58 4.41 -3.99
N ALA A 20 4.25 4.25 -4.12
CA ALA A 20 3.30 5.30 -3.76
C ALA A 20 3.37 5.71 -2.28
N VAL A 21 3.61 4.76 -1.36
CA VAL A 21 3.83 5.05 0.06
C VAL A 21 5.11 5.86 0.28
N ALA A 22 6.19 5.55 -0.45
CA ALA A 22 7.44 6.29 -0.37
C ALA A 22 7.26 7.74 -0.88
N ASP A 23 6.62 7.90 -2.04
CA ASP A 23 6.34 9.21 -2.64
C ASP A 23 5.44 10.06 -1.73
N THR A 24 4.40 9.45 -1.16
CA THR A 24 3.49 10.12 -0.21
C THR A 24 4.22 10.55 1.07
N LYS A 25 5.16 9.73 1.56
CA LYS A 25 5.97 10.07 2.73
C LYS A 25 6.86 11.29 2.45
N GLU A 26 7.44 11.37 1.24
CA GLU A 26 8.21 12.53 0.81
C GLU A 26 7.32 13.79 0.71
N GLU A 27 6.12 13.65 0.16
CA GLU A 27 5.17 14.76 0.02
C GLU A 27 4.69 15.29 1.39
N ILE A 28 4.44 14.40 2.37
CA ILE A 28 4.12 14.76 3.76
C ILE A 28 5.24 15.60 4.39
N TYR A 29 6.50 15.30 4.06
CA TYR A 29 7.66 16.02 4.57
C TYR A 29 7.77 17.42 3.96
N LYS A 30 7.47 17.55 2.65
CA LYS A 30 7.51 18.83 1.92
C LYS A 30 6.30 19.73 2.17
N THR A 31 5.17 19.16 2.57
CA THR A 31 3.91 19.89 2.77
C THR A 31 3.93 20.74 4.05
N GLU A 32 3.73 22.05 3.88
CA GLU A 32 3.59 23.02 4.98
C GLU A 32 2.13 23.21 5.44
N LYS A 33 1.15 22.94 4.56
CA LYS A 33 -0.28 23.06 4.88
C LYS A 33 -0.75 21.91 5.76
N HIS A 34 -1.16 22.22 6.99
CA HIS A 34 -1.53 21.21 7.98
C HIS A 34 -2.73 20.33 7.55
N GLU A 35 -3.73 20.90 6.90
CA GLU A 35 -4.93 20.17 6.43
C GLU A 35 -4.55 19.13 5.37
N TYR A 36 -3.84 19.55 4.32
CA TYR A 36 -3.34 18.66 3.27
C TYR A 36 -2.40 17.57 3.82
N LYS A 37 -1.55 17.92 4.79
CA LYS A 37 -0.68 16.95 5.49
C LYS A 37 -1.48 15.88 6.25
N THR A 38 -2.67 16.23 6.75
CA THR A 38 -3.57 15.28 7.43
C THR A 38 -4.19 14.32 6.42
N GLU A 39 -4.61 14.82 5.27
CA GLU A 39 -5.14 14.01 4.16
C GLU A 39 -4.10 13.01 3.66
N LEU A 40 -2.87 13.46 3.39
CA LEU A 40 -1.78 12.60 2.95
C LEU A 40 -1.43 11.51 3.97
N LYS A 41 -1.49 11.82 5.28
CA LYS A 41 -1.29 10.81 6.34
C LYS A 41 -2.39 9.76 6.35
N ALA A 42 -3.65 10.17 6.16
CA ALA A 42 -4.77 9.25 6.09
C ALA A 42 -4.66 8.34 4.86
N GLU A 43 -4.32 8.91 3.71
CA GLU A 43 -4.09 8.16 2.47
C GLU A 43 -2.93 7.16 2.61
N LYS A 44 -1.80 7.61 3.16
CA LYS A 44 -0.65 6.74 3.47
C LYS A 44 -1.05 5.56 4.36
N ALA A 45 -1.84 5.80 5.40
CA ALA A 45 -2.27 4.74 6.31
C ALA A 45 -3.18 3.71 5.61
N LEU A 46 -4.05 4.16 4.70
CA LEU A 46 -4.86 3.26 3.86
C LEU A 46 -3.99 2.43 2.93
N MET A 47 -3.00 3.04 2.26
CA MET A 47 -2.06 2.33 1.40
C MET A 47 -1.24 1.29 2.17
N GLU A 48 -0.73 1.64 3.35
CA GLU A 48 -0.02 0.70 4.23
C GLU A 48 -0.91 -0.47 4.66
N SER A 49 -2.18 -0.20 4.99
CA SER A 49 -3.15 -1.25 5.34
C SER A 49 -3.44 -2.21 4.17
N ILE A 50 -3.58 -1.68 2.95
CA ILE A 50 -3.77 -2.50 1.75
C ILE A 50 -2.52 -3.33 1.46
N LEU A 51 -1.34 -2.72 1.57
CA LEU A 51 -0.06 -3.37 1.34
C LEU A 51 0.14 -4.56 2.28
N SER A 52 -0.13 -4.41 3.57
CA SER A 52 -0.05 -5.53 4.54
C SER A 52 -0.94 -6.70 4.13
N ARG A 53 -2.19 -6.43 3.73
CA ARG A 53 -3.13 -7.48 3.29
C ARG A 53 -2.67 -8.18 2.02
N LEU A 54 -2.10 -7.44 1.07
CA LEU A 54 -1.57 -8.02 -0.17
C LEU A 54 -0.35 -8.91 0.10
N ILE A 55 0.55 -8.49 1.00
CA ILE A 55 1.72 -9.26 1.41
C ILE A 55 1.30 -10.57 2.08
N GLU A 56 0.32 -10.54 2.98
CA GLU A 56 -0.25 -11.75 3.61
C GLU A 56 -0.83 -12.73 2.59
N ILE A 57 -1.55 -12.23 1.59
CA ILE A 57 -2.12 -13.05 0.51
C ILE A 57 -1.00 -13.64 -0.36
N SER A 58 0.01 -12.85 -0.70
CA SER A 58 1.15 -13.28 -1.51
C SER A 58 1.97 -14.38 -0.82
N MET A 59 2.26 -14.23 0.48
CA MET A 59 3.03 -15.21 1.25
C MET A 59 2.19 -16.43 1.67
N GLY A 60 0.87 -16.28 1.82
CA GLY A 60 -0.05 -17.37 2.16
C GLY A 60 -0.18 -18.47 1.09
N GLY A 61 0.30 -18.21 -0.13
CA GLY A 61 0.41 -19.20 -1.20
C GLY A 61 1.62 -20.15 -1.09
N GLU A 62 2.59 -19.84 -0.23
CA GLU A 62 3.83 -20.61 -0.03
C GLU A 62 3.86 -21.30 1.35
N ARG A 63 2.82 -22.06 1.72
CA ARG A 63 2.97 -23.05 2.81
C ARG A 63 3.55 -24.35 2.26
N PRO A 64 4.87 -24.63 2.41
CA PRO A 64 5.38 -25.98 2.24
C PRO A 64 4.77 -26.87 3.34
N ASN A 65 4.19 -28.00 2.92
CA ASN A 65 3.92 -29.12 3.82
C ASN A 65 5.24 -29.73 4.29
#